data_AF-A0A7K2WC10-F1
#
_entry.id   AF-A0A7K2WC10-F1
#
_cell.length_a   1.000
_cell.length_b   1.000
_cell.length_c   1.000
_cell.angle_alpha   90.00
_cell.angle_beta   90.00
_cell.angle_gamma   90.00
#
_symmetry.space_group_name_H-M   'P 1'
#
loop_
_entity.id
_entity.type
_entity.pdbx_description
1 polymer ?
#
loop_
_entity_poly.entity_id
_entity_poly.type
_entity_poly.pdbx_seq_one_letter_code
_entity_poly.pdbx_strand_id
1 'polypeptide(L)'
;GFYFWWPKFTGKMLDERLGKIHFWTLFVGFHTTFLVQHWLGAEGMPRRYADYLAADGFTALNTVSTIGAFLLGVSTLPFLHNVWRTARYGARVEVDDPWGYGRSLEWATSCPPPRHNF
;
A
#
# COMPACT_ATOMS: atom_id res chain seq x y z
N GLY A 1 -4.14 0.58 8.72
CA GLY A 1 -4.85 1.88 8.71
C GLY A 1 -5.98 1.88 7.71
N PHE A 2 -5.72 2.23 6.45
CA PHE A 2 -6.78 2.40 5.44
C PHE A 2 -7.72 1.19 5.31
N TYR A 3 -7.17 -0.02 5.13
CA TYR A 3 -7.98 -1.24 5.03
C TYR A 3 -8.86 -1.49 6.26
N PHE A 4 -8.35 -1.15 7.44
CA PHE A 4 -9.02 -1.37 8.73
C PHE A 4 -10.22 -0.45 8.92
N TRP A 5 -10.07 0.85 8.65
CA TRP A 5 -11.15 1.83 8.81
C TRP A 5 -12.01 2.03 7.57
N TRP A 6 -11.66 1.44 6.42
CA TRP A 6 -12.49 1.51 5.21
C TRP A 6 -13.96 1.09 5.45
N PRO A 7 -14.26 -0.06 6.07
CA PRO A 7 -15.65 -0.41 6.39
C PRO A 7 -16.26 0.52 7.42
N LYS A 8 -15.46 1.16 8.28
CA LYS A 8 -15.96 2.16 9.21
C LYS A 8 -16.45 3.41 8.50
N PHE A 9 -15.68 3.92 7.54
CA PHE A 9 -16.05 5.15 6.82
C PHE A 9 -17.13 4.93 5.76
N THR A 10 -17.13 3.77 5.11
CA THR A 10 -17.97 3.52 3.93
C THR A 10 -19.10 2.52 4.16
N GLY A 11 -19.07 1.80 5.28
CA GLY A 11 -19.98 0.69 5.55
C GLY A 11 -19.77 -0.51 4.63
N LYS A 12 -18.62 -0.64 3.96
CA LYS A 12 -18.34 -1.72 2.99
C LYS A 12 -16.95 -2.30 3.21
N MET A 13 -16.77 -3.60 3.00
CA MET A 13 -15.45 -4.24 3.09
C MET A 13 -14.64 -4.04 1.80
N LEU A 14 -13.32 -3.87 1.93
CA LEU A 14 -12.41 -4.03 0.79
C LEU A 14 -12.29 -5.50 0.41
N ASP A 15 -11.95 -5.78 -0.84
CA ASP A 15 -11.68 -7.14 -1.28
C ASP A 15 -10.31 -7.61 -0.73
N GLU A 16 -10.32 -8.65 0.09
CA GLU A 16 -9.12 -9.24 0.70
C GLU A 16 -8.14 -9.83 -0.32
N ARG A 17 -8.63 -10.37 -1.45
CA ARG A 17 -7.75 -10.93 -2.49
C ARG A 17 -6.95 -9.81 -3.16
N LEU A 18 -7.64 -8.73 -3.53
CA LEU A 18 -6.97 -7.53 -4.08
C LEU A 18 -6.07 -6.85 -3.04
N GLY A 19 -6.48 -6.86 -1.77
CA GLY A 19 -5.65 -6.39 -0.65
C GLY A 19 -4.33 -7.14 -0.53
N LYS A 20 -4.36 -8.48 -0.61
CA LYS A 20 -3.16 -9.32 -0.60
C LYS A 20 -2.28 -9.11 -1.82
N ILE A 21 -2.86 -8.96 -3.01
CA ILE A 21 -2.10 -8.65 -4.24
C ILE A 21 -1.38 -7.31 -4.09
N HIS A 22 -2.09 -6.27 -3.65
CA HIS A 22 -1.47 -4.97 -3.38
C HIS A 22 -0.35 -5.09 -2.35
N PHE A 23 -0.59 -5.76 -1.22
CA PHE A 23 0.43 -5.96 -0.18
C PHE A 23 1.70 -6.62 -0.74
N TRP A 24 1.58 -7.74 -1.44
CA TRP A 24 2.75 -8.48 -1.91
C TRP A 24 3.50 -7.76 -3.04
N THR A 25 2.77 -7.14 -3.98
CA THR A 25 3.43 -6.36 -5.05
C THR A 25 4.13 -5.13 -4.50
N LEU A 26 3.52 -4.43 -3.54
CA LEU A 26 4.13 -3.29 -2.86
C LEU A 26 5.34 -3.73 -2.02
N PHE A 27 5.20 -4.82 -1.25
CA PHE A 27 6.27 -5.33 -0.39
C PHE A 27 7.50 -5.75 -1.20
N VAL A 28 7.30 -6.56 -2.25
CA VAL A 28 8.40 -7.00 -3.13
C VAL A 28 9.00 -5.80 -3.87
N GLY A 29 8.17 -4.94 -4.47
CA GLY A 29 8.65 -3.75 -5.17
C GLY A 29 9.46 -2.81 -4.27
N PHE A 30 9.00 -2.58 -3.04
CA PHE A 30 9.71 -1.77 -2.05
C PHE A 30 11.10 -2.34 -1.73
N HIS A 31 11.20 -3.64 -1.43
CA HIS A 31 12.48 -4.25 -1.11
C HIS A 31 13.40 -4.27 -2.33
N THR A 32 12.91 -4.64 -3.51
CA THR A 32 13.72 -4.59 -4.74
C THR A 32 14.23 -3.18 -5.04
N THR A 33 13.43 -2.14 -4.75
CA THR A 33 13.83 -0.75 -4.97
C THR A 33 14.90 -0.29 -3.98
N PHE A 34 14.68 -0.46 -2.68
CA PHE A 34 15.45 0.22 -1.64
C PHE A 34 16.49 -0.65 -0.96
N LEU A 35 16.38 -1.97 -1.01
CA LEU A 35 17.38 -2.85 -0.39
C LEU A 35 18.74 -2.68 -1.08
N VAL A 36 18.77 -2.64 -2.41
CA VAL A 36 19.99 -2.42 -3.21
C VAL A 36 20.63 -1.05 -2.99
N GLN A 37 19.84 -0.05 -2.58
CA GLN A 37 20.33 1.31 -2.32
C GLN A 37 21.25 1.39 -1.09
N HIS A 38 21.17 0.40 -0.17
CA HIS A 38 22.09 0.32 0.96
C HIS A 38 23.51 -0.01 0.50
N TRP A 39 23.66 -0.98 -0.42
CA TRP A 39 24.95 -1.34 -1.01
C TRP A 39 25.46 -0.23 -1.92
N LEU A 40 24.62 0.28 -2.82
CA LEU A 40 25.00 1.35 -3.74
C LEU A 40 25.46 2.62 -3.01
N GLY A 41 24.81 2.97 -1.89
CA GLY A 41 25.25 4.08 -1.04
C GLY A 41 26.58 3.82 -0.34
N ALA A 42 26.82 2.57 0.11
CA ALA A 42 28.08 2.16 0.72
C ALA A 42 29.25 2.08 -0.27
N GLU A 43 28.96 1.75 -1.54
CA GLU A 43 29.93 1.74 -2.66
C GLU A 43 30.30 3.15 -3.15
N GLY A 44 29.62 4.18 -2.64
CA GLY A 44 30.05 5.57 -2.80
C GLY A 44 29.21 6.41 -3.74
N MET A 45 28.01 5.98 -4.15
CA MET A 45 27.07 6.83 -4.89
C MET A 45 26.31 7.76 -3.93
N PRO A 46 26.62 9.07 -3.86
CA PRO A 46 25.94 9.98 -2.94
C PRO A 46 24.56 10.35 -3.47
N ARG A 47 23.67 10.78 -2.58
CA ARG A 47 22.33 11.23 -2.96
C ARG A 47 22.34 12.47 -3.87
N ARG A 48 21.28 12.64 -4.66
CA ARG A 48 20.98 13.82 -5.50
C ARG A 48 21.90 14.02 -6.72
N TYR A 49 22.52 12.95 -7.22
CA TYR A 49 23.22 12.95 -8.51
C TYR A 49 22.23 12.67 -9.64
N ALA A 50 22.36 13.40 -10.75
CA ALA A 50 21.52 13.23 -11.94
C ALA A 50 22.10 12.18 -12.91
N ASP A 51 23.43 12.06 -12.94
CA ASP A 51 24.20 11.15 -13.78
C ASP A 51 25.36 10.52 -13.00
N TYR A 52 25.93 9.46 -13.57
CA TYR A 52 27.12 8.75 -13.08
C TYR A 52 27.87 8.16 -14.28
N LEU A 53 29.17 7.87 -14.11
CA LEU A 53 29.99 7.30 -15.19
C LEU A 53 29.76 5.80 -15.28
N ALA A 54 29.82 5.25 -16.49
CA ALA A 54 29.72 3.79 -16.69
C ALA A 54 30.86 3.01 -15.98
N ALA A 55 31.99 3.68 -15.75
CA ALA A 55 33.13 3.13 -15.02
C ALA A 55 32.89 3.00 -13.49
N ASP A 56 31.87 3.68 -12.95
CA ASP A 56 31.59 3.70 -11.50
C ASP A 56 30.93 2.41 -10.99
N GLY A 57 30.45 1.54 -11.89
CA GLY A 57 29.84 0.25 -11.52
C GLY A 57 28.40 0.31 -10.99
N PHE A 58 27.81 1.51 -10.86
CA PHE A 58 26.47 1.68 -10.28
C PHE A 58 25.31 1.25 -11.19
N THR A 59 25.55 0.98 -12.47
CA THR A 59 24.52 0.69 -13.48
C THR A 59 23.62 -0.49 -13.10
N ALA A 60 24.21 -1.59 -12.61
CA ALA A 60 23.46 -2.81 -12.31
C ALA A 60 22.48 -2.59 -11.14
N LEU A 61 22.95 -2.02 -10.03
CA LEU A 61 22.12 -1.76 -8.85
C LEU A 61 21.05 -0.70 -9.12
N ASN A 62 21.34 0.34 -9.90
CA ASN A 62 20.35 1.31 -10.35
C ASN A 62 19.29 0.69 -11.27
N THR A 63 19.68 -0.25 -12.14
CA THR A 63 18.72 -0.96 -13.01
C THR A 63 17.76 -1.82 -12.20
N VAL A 64 18.27 -2.58 -11.23
CA VAL A 64 17.43 -3.38 -10.31
C VAL A 64 16.49 -2.47 -9.51
N SER A 65 17.01 -1.36 -8.98
CA SER A 65 16.20 -0.38 -8.24
C SER A 65 15.09 0.21 -9.12
N THR A 66 15.38 0.49 -10.39
CA THR A 66 14.41 1.00 -11.36
C THR A 66 13.30 -0.01 -11.66
N ILE A 67 13.64 -1.29 -11.86
CA ILE A 67 12.65 -2.35 -12.05
C ILE A 67 11.74 -2.46 -10.81
N GLY A 68 12.33 -2.41 -9.62
CA GLY A 68 11.60 -2.37 -8.36
C GLY A 68 10.66 -1.16 -8.27
N ALA A 69 11.11 0.01 -8.70
CA ALA A 69 10.34 1.25 -8.64
C ALA A 69 9.12 1.21 -9.58
N PHE A 70 9.27 0.63 -10.78
CA PHE A 70 8.13 0.38 -11.66
C PHE A 70 7.12 -0.60 -11.06
N LEU A 71 7.59 -1.70 -10.46
CA LEU A 71 6.72 -2.65 -9.77
C LEU A 71 5.98 -1.96 -8.60
N LEU A 72 6.69 -1.13 -7.83
CA LEU A 72 6.12 -0.35 -6.74
C LEU A 72 5.03 0.61 -7.26
N GLY A 73 5.27 1.31 -8.36
CA GLY A 73 4.27 2.15 -9.01
C GLY A 73 3.03 1.36 -9.45
N VAL A 74 3.23 0.21 -10.11
CA VAL A 74 2.15 -0.68 -10.56
C VAL A 74 1.36 -1.26 -9.38
N SER A 75 1.99 -1.48 -8.23
CA SER A 75 1.31 -1.99 -7.03
C SER A 75 0.14 -1.10 -6.56
N THR A 76 0.12 0.18 -6.94
CA THR A 76 -0.97 1.10 -6.61
C THR A 76 -2.26 0.83 -7.41
N LEU A 77 -2.17 0.19 -8.58
CA LEU A 77 -3.32 -0.11 -9.44
C LEU A 77 -4.34 -1.07 -8.79
N PRO A 78 -3.95 -2.24 -8.24
CA PRO A 78 -4.90 -3.11 -7.55
C PRO A 78 -5.53 -2.44 -6.32
N PHE A 79 -4.82 -1.53 -5.65
CA PHE A 79 -5.38 -0.73 -4.55
C PHE A 79 -6.49 0.20 -5.05
N LEU A 80 -6.20 1.04 -6.05
CA LEU A 80 -7.19 1.97 -6.62
C LEU A 80 -8.39 1.24 -7.20
N HIS A 81 -8.16 0.11 -7.87
CA HIS A 81 -9.22 -0.73 -8.39
C HIS A 81 -10.09 -1.30 -7.26
N ASN A 82 -9.50 -1.78 -6.17
CA ASN A 82 -10.24 -2.30 -5.02
C ASN A 82 -11.13 -1.23 -4.37
N VAL A 83 -10.57 -0.02 -4.17
CA VAL A 83 -11.30 1.14 -3.65
C VAL A 83 -12.49 1.49 -4.54
N TRP A 84 -12.27 1.62 -5.85
CA TRP A 84 -13.34 1.96 -6.80
C TRP A 84 -14.44 0.88 -6.85
N ARG A 85 -14.03 -0.39 -6.97
CA ARG A 85 -14.94 -1.53 -7.10
C ARG A 85 -15.79 -1.70 -5.85
N THR A 86 -15.21 -1.59 -4.66
CA THR A 86 -15.95 -1.79 -3.41
C THR A 86 -16.77 -0.56 -3.02
N ALA A 87 -16.30 0.65 -3.31
CA ALA A 87 -17.11 1.86 -3.13
C ALA A 87 -18.41 1.79 -3.96
N ARG A 88 -18.33 1.34 -5.22
CA ARG A 88 -19.49 1.21 -6.12
C ARG A 88 -20.35 -0.02 -5.83
N TYR A 89 -19.74 -1.20 -5.74
CA TYR A 89 -20.44 -2.49 -5.80
C TYR A 89 -20.29 -3.34 -4.53
N GLY A 90 -19.51 -2.91 -3.54
CA GLY A 90 -19.32 -3.66 -2.30
C GLY A 90 -20.61 -3.82 -1.52
N ALA A 91 -20.79 -5.01 -0.93
CA ALA A 91 -21.87 -5.29 0.01
C ALA A 91 -21.71 -4.45 1.28
N ARG A 92 -22.84 -4.02 1.85
CA ARG A 92 -22.83 -3.27 3.10
C ARG A 92 -22.57 -4.19 4.28
N VAL A 93 -21.83 -3.68 5.25
CA VAL A 93 -21.66 -4.29 6.57
C VAL A 93 -22.89 -3.94 7.40
N GLU A 94 -23.49 -4.94 8.04
CA GLU A 94 -24.69 -4.79 8.88
C GLU A 94 -24.37 -4.85 10.39
N VAL A 95 -23.09 -4.86 10.74
CA VAL A 95 -22.57 -4.94 12.12
C VAL A 95 -21.69 -3.73 12.44
N ASP A 96 -21.66 -3.35 13.72
CA ASP A 96 -20.85 -2.23 14.21
C ASP A 96 -19.35 -2.52 14.15
N ASP A 97 -18.97 -3.79 14.36
CA ASP A 97 -17.61 -4.30 14.27
C ASP A 97 -17.46 -5.41 13.21
N PRO A 98 -17.08 -5.06 11.97
CA PRO A 98 -16.79 -6.02 10.92
C PRO A 98 -15.55 -6.89 11.17
N TRP A 99 -14.67 -6.51 12.11
CA TRP A 99 -13.46 -7.25 12.44
C TRP A 99 -13.63 -8.16 13.66
N GLY A 100 -14.73 -8.02 14.41
CA GLY A 100 -15.22 -8.91 15.46
C GLY A 100 -14.59 -8.77 16.85
N TYR A 101 -13.40 -8.18 16.97
CA TYR A 101 -12.68 -8.02 18.25
C TYR A 101 -12.14 -6.59 18.45
N GLY A 102 -12.81 -5.59 17.91
CA GLY A 102 -12.53 -4.18 18.10
C GLY A 102 -12.55 -3.80 19.59
N ARG A 103 -11.53 -3.07 20.04
CA ARG A 103 -11.35 -2.72 21.47
C ARG A 103 -11.52 -1.25 21.78
N SER A 104 -11.42 -0.39 20.77
CA SER A 104 -11.60 1.05 20.85
C SER A 104 -13.08 1.44 20.70
N LEU A 105 -13.47 2.59 21.25
CA LEU A 105 -14.84 3.14 21.17
C LEU A 105 -15.34 3.32 19.74
N GLU A 106 -14.44 3.44 18.76
CA GLU A 106 -14.81 3.54 17.35
C GLU A 106 -15.64 2.33 16.89
N TRP A 107 -15.42 1.13 17.43
CA TRP A 107 -16.16 -0.08 17.04
C TRP A 107 -17.48 -0.29 17.80
N ALA A 108 -17.87 0.67 18.65
CA ALA A 108 -19.13 0.65 19.40
C ALA A 108 -20.26 1.49 18.74
N THR A 109 -20.01 2.08 17.56
CA THR A 109 -21.03 2.79 16.74
C THR A 109 -21.21 2.11 15.40
N SER A 110 -22.25 2.50 14.66
CA SER A 110 -22.58 1.92 13.35
C SER A 110 -21.48 2.10 12.31
N CYS A 111 -21.55 1.28 11.26
CA CYS A 111 -20.72 1.35 10.06
C CYS A 111 -21.58 1.68 8.83
N PRO A 112 -21.63 2.92 8.32
CA PRO A 112 -20.89 4.10 8.78
C PRO A 112 -21.52 4.79 10.02
N PRO A 113 -20.75 5.59 10.77
CA PRO A 113 -21.24 6.36 11.91
C PRO A 113 -22.33 7.37 11.51
N PRO A 114 -23.24 7.73 12.42
CA PRO A 114 -24.18 8.83 12.22
C PRO A 114 -23.43 10.17 12.14
N ARG A 115 -24.11 11.22 11.67
CA ARG A 115 -23.52 12.57 11.48
C ARG A 115 -22.79 13.11 12.73
N HIS A 116 -23.25 12.73 13.92
CA HIS A 116 -22.68 13.17 15.20
C HIS A 116 -22.08 12.01 16.02
N ASN A 117 -21.41 11.06 15.36
CA ASN A 117 -20.58 9.97 15.91
C ASN A 117 -21.26 8.96 16.86
N PHE A 118 -22.08 9.38 17.82
CA PHE A 118 -22.80 8.54 18.78
C PHE A 118 -24.10 9.22 19.22
#